data_AF-A0A263DBM9-F1
#
_entry.id   AF-A0A263DBM9-F1
#
_cell.length_a   1.000
_cell.length_b   1.000
_cell.length_c   1.000
_cell.angle_alpha   90.00
_cell.angle_beta   90.00
_cell.angle_gamma   90.00
#
_symmetry.space_group_name_H-M   'P 1'
#
loop_
_entity.id
_entity.type
_entity.pdbx_description
1 polymer ?
#
loop_
_entity_poly.entity_id
_entity_poly.type
_entity_poly.pdbx_seq_one_letter_code
_entity_poly.pdbx_strand_id
1 'polypeptide(L)'
;MLELMAESGGDVIGFRARGVLTEDDYEGVLIPHLEKALEAAERIRVLLLMEETFRGWNARAAWRNTCLDLRHRRDFDKVAIVGAPTWERWCAKLANLL
;
A
#
# COMPACT_ATOMS: atom_id res chain seq x y z
N MET A 1 -1.47 1.64 12.00
CA MET A 1 -1.64 3.06 11.70
C MET A 1 -1.00 3.37 10.35
N LEU A 2 -1.81 3.80 9.41
CA LEU A 2 -1.41 4.22 8.08
C LEU A 2 -1.64 5.72 7.91
N GLU A 3 -0.66 6.42 7.36
CA GLU A 3 -0.73 7.87 7.13
C GLU A 3 -0.34 8.20 5.69
N LEU A 4 -1.05 9.15 5.08
CA LEU A 4 -0.63 9.73 3.80
C LEU A 4 0.63 10.59 3.99
N MET A 5 1.60 10.41 3.12
CA MET A 5 2.81 11.23 3.09
C MET A 5 2.55 12.60 2.45
N ALA A 6 3.15 13.66 2.99
CA ALA A 6 3.02 15.03 2.48
C ALA A 6 3.63 15.18 1.07
N GLU A 7 4.55 14.28 0.72
CA GLU A 7 5.23 14.17 -0.57
C GLU A 7 4.34 13.55 -1.67
N SER A 8 3.11 13.14 -1.34
CA SER A 8 2.14 12.63 -2.31
C SER A 8 1.70 13.76 -3.25
N GLY A 9 1.73 13.53 -4.56
CA GLY A 9 1.35 14.52 -5.55
C GLY A 9 1.38 13.98 -6.98
N GLY A 10 0.52 14.53 -7.83
CA GLY A 10 0.35 14.06 -9.20
C GLY A 10 -0.10 12.60 -9.24
N ASP A 11 0.61 11.78 -9.98
CA ASP A 11 0.41 10.34 -10.09
C ASP A 11 1.19 9.53 -9.05
N VAL A 12 1.88 10.18 -8.10
CA VAL A 12 2.66 9.51 -7.04
C VAL A 12 1.97 9.66 -5.70
N ILE A 13 1.71 8.55 -5.03
CA ILE A 13 1.12 8.53 -3.69
C ILE A 13 1.99 7.76 -2.71
N GLY A 14 2.27 8.38 -1.57
CA GLY A 14 3.09 7.80 -0.51
C GLY A 14 2.27 7.52 0.73
N PHE A 15 2.49 6.35 1.34
CA PHE A 15 1.92 5.98 2.62
C PHE A 15 3.02 5.58 3.60
N ARG A 16 2.84 5.97 4.86
CA ARG A 16 3.70 5.61 5.96
C ARG A 16 2.96 4.67 6.90
N ALA A 17 3.55 3.50 7.14
CA ALA A 17 2.99 2.46 7.99
C ALA A 17 3.77 2.33 9.31
N ARG A 18 3.04 2.34 10.43
CA ARG A 18 3.57 2.21 11.79
C ARG A 18 2.72 1.24 12.62
N GLY A 19 3.37 0.53 13.54
CA GLY A 19 2.70 -0.42 14.43
C GLY A 19 2.06 -1.57 13.67
N VAL A 20 0.83 -1.93 14.04
CA VAL A 20 0.04 -2.94 13.34
C VAL A 20 -0.99 -2.25 12.45
N LEU A 21 -1.05 -2.64 11.18
CA LEU A 21 -2.07 -2.16 10.26
C LEU A 21 -3.38 -2.91 10.46
N THR A 22 -4.46 -2.14 10.59
CA THR A 22 -5.82 -2.63 10.81
C THR A 22 -6.66 -2.52 9.54
N GLU A 23 -7.91 -2.98 9.63
CA GLU A 23 -8.89 -2.83 8.57
C GLU A 23 -9.27 -1.35 8.35
N ASP A 24 -9.39 -0.59 9.44
CA ASP A 24 -9.74 0.83 9.41
C ASP A 24 -8.67 1.68 8.71
N ASP A 25 -7.39 1.31 8.84
CA ASP A 25 -6.29 1.95 8.11
C ASP A 25 -6.49 1.83 6.58
N TYR A 26 -7.08 0.72 6.11
CA TYR A 26 -7.35 0.50 4.69
C TYR A 26 -8.59 1.25 4.22
N GLU A 27 -9.71 1.09 4.93
CA GLU A 27 -10.98 1.71 4.55
C GLU A 27 -10.95 3.23 4.73
N GLY A 28 -10.31 3.72 5.79
CA GLY A 28 -10.28 5.13 6.13
C GLY A 28 -9.17 5.93 5.45
N VAL A 29 -8.05 5.29 5.12
CA VAL A 29 -6.88 6.01 4.58
C VAL A 29 -6.48 5.49 3.21
N LEU A 30 -6.17 4.21 3.07
CA LEU A 30 -5.61 3.70 1.81
C LEU A 30 -6.59 3.86 0.63
N ILE A 31 -7.78 3.26 0.74
CA ILE A 31 -8.76 3.17 -0.36
C ILE A 31 -9.17 4.57 -0.87
N PRO A 32 -9.61 5.51 -0.01
CA PRO A 32 -10.10 6.81 -0.50
C PRO A 32 -9.02 7.62 -1.22
N HIS A 33 -7.76 7.51 -0.78
CA HIS A 33 -6.67 8.25 -1.41
C HIS A 33 -6.22 7.59 -2.73
N LEU A 34 -6.27 6.26 -2.83
CA LEU A 34 -6.02 5.56 -4.09
C LEU A 34 -7.09 5.90 -5.13
N GLU A 35 -8.37 5.80 -4.77
CA GLU A 35 -9.47 6.14 -5.67
C GLU A 35 -9.37 7.58 -6.18
N LYS A 36 -9.11 8.54 -5.26
CA LYS A 36 -8.90 9.94 -5.63
C LYS A 36 -7.71 10.14 -6.57
N ALA A 37 -6.62 9.40 -6.40
CA ALA A 37 -5.47 9.49 -7.28
C ALA A 37 -5.76 8.90 -8.67
N LEU A 38 -6.56 7.82 -8.73
CA LEU A 38 -7.01 7.19 -9.98
C LEU A 38 -8.04 8.02 -10.75
N GLU A 39 -8.79 8.89 -10.08
CA GLU A 39 -9.63 9.88 -10.78
C GLU A 39 -8.79 10.93 -11.54
N ALA A 40 -7.57 11.22 -11.05
CA ALA A 40 -6.70 12.24 -11.62
C ALA A 40 -5.70 11.69 -12.65
N ALA A 41 -5.45 10.38 -12.68
CA ALA A 41 -4.47 9.75 -13.55
C ALA A 41 -4.91 8.34 -13.98
N GLU A 42 -4.60 7.95 -15.22
CA GLU A 42 -4.91 6.61 -15.75
C GLU A 42 -4.18 5.50 -14.97
N ARG A 43 -2.98 5.81 -14.46
CA ARG A 43 -2.21 4.93 -13.59
C ARG A 43 -1.51 5.72 -12.50
N ILE A 44 -1.29 5.09 -11.36
CA ILE A 44 -0.63 5.70 -10.21
C ILE A 44 0.59 4.89 -9.76
N ARG A 45 1.54 5.58 -9.13
CA ARG A 45 2.76 5.03 -8.54
C ARG A 45 2.64 5.12 -7.02
N VAL A 46 2.74 3.98 -6.34
CA VAL A 46 2.55 3.89 -4.89
C VAL A 46 3.88 3.65 -4.19
N LEU A 47 4.16 4.41 -3.13
CA LEU A 47 5.23 4.17 -2.19
C LEU A 47 4.63 3.77 -0.84
N LEU A 48 5.04 2.62 -0.30
CA LEU A 48 4.71 2.20 1.04
C LEU A 48 5.98 2.17 1.89
N LEU A 49 6.11 3.15 2.79
CA LEU A 49 7.20 3.26 3.74
C LEU A 49 6.80 2.58 5.06
N MET A 50 7.41 1.43 5.33
CA MET A 50 7.30 0.74 6.61
C MET A 50 8.39 1.26 7.54
N GLU A 51 7.96 1.94 8.59
CA GLU A 51 8.85 2.48 9.61
C GLU A 51 9.43 1.35 10.49
N GLU A 52 10.49 1.62 11.23
CA GLU A 52 11.12 0.63 12.14
C GLU A 52 10.13 0.08 13.18
N THR A 53 9.10 0.87 13.52
CA THR A 53 8.05 0.48 14.47
C THR A 53 6.95 -0.38 13.84
N PHE A 54 7.05 -0.71 12.56
CA PHE A 54 6.11 -1.58 11.87
C PHE A 54 6.21 -3.01 12.40
N ARG A 55 5.06 -3.57 12.79
CA ARG A 55 4.93 -4.91 13.39
C ARG A 55 4.09 -5.86 12.54
N GLY A 56 3.65 -5.43 11.37
CA GLY A 56 2.86 -6.23 10.43
C GLY A 56 1.41 -5.78 10.32
N TRP A 57 0.58 -6.72 9.88
CA TRP A 57 -0.83 -6.54 9.56
C TRP A 57 -1.64 -7.56 10.35
N ASN A 58 -2.87 -7.23 10.74
CA ASN A 58 -3.79 -8.28 11.14
C ASN A 58 -4.20 -9.13 9.91
N ALA A 59 -4.68 -10.35 10.13
CA ALA A 59 -4.99 -11.29 9.03
C ALA A 59 -6.03 -10.72 8.05
N ARG A 60 -6.94 -9.87 8.52
CA ARG A 60 -7.99 -9.25 7.70
C ARG A 60 -7.44 -8.13 6.81
N ALA A 61 -6.49 -7.34 7.32
CA ALA A 61 -5.77 -6.32 6.58
C ALA A 61 -4.85 -6.96 5.52
N ALA A 62 -4.17 -8.05 5.84
CA ALA A 62 -3.37 -8.81 4.87
C ALA A 62 -4.25 -9.37 3.72
N TRP A 63 -5.43 -9.90 4.04
CA TRP A 63 -6.40 -10.34 3.04
C TRP A 63 -6.91 -9.19 2.17
N ARG A 64 -7.24 -8.04 2.79
CA ARG A 64 -7.68 -6.85 2.08
C ARG A 64 -6.61 -6.33 1.12
N ASN A 65 -5.36 -6.23 1.58
CA ASN A 65 -4.22 -5.84 0.75
C ASN A 65 -4.13 -6.72 -0.49
N THR A 66 -4.21 -8.04 -0.30
CA THR A 66 -4.15 -9.01 -1.38
C THR A 66 -5.30 -8.84 -2.38
N CYS A 67 -6.54 -8.63 -1.90
CA CYS A 67 -7.67 -8.37 -2.79
C CYS A 67 -7.56 -7.05 -3.55
N LEU A 68 -7.03 -6.00 -2.90
CA LEU A 68 -6.85 -4.67 -3.47
C LEU A 68 -5.77 -4.68 -4.54
N ASP A 69 -4.62 -5.32 -4.24
CA ASP A 69 -3.53 -5.55 -5.18
C ASP A 69 -4.01 -6.32 -6.42
N LEU A 70 -4.84 -7.35 -6.23
CA LEU A 70 -5.41 -8.12 -7.35
C LEU A 70 -6.41 -7.31 -8.18
N ARG A 71 -7.25 -6.50 -7.54
CA ARG A 71 -8.30 -5.73 -8.21
C ARG A 71 -7.74 -4.54 -9.00
N HIS A 72 -6.77 -3.84 -8.42
CA HIS A 72 -6.19 -2.62 -8.96
C HIS A 72 -4.86 -2.84 -9.67
N ARG A 73 -4.47 -4.10 -9.91
CA ARG A 73 -3.17 -4.45 -10.50
C ARG A 73 -2.88 -3.69 -11.81
N ARG A 74 -3.91 -3.41 -12.61
CA ARG A 74 -3.78 -2.69 -13.90
C ARG A 74 -3.74 -1.17 -13.74
N ASP A 75 -4.12 -0.68 -12.58
CA ASP A 75 -4.23 0.74 -12.24
C ASP A 75 -2.92 1.26 -11.63
N PHE A 76 -2.05 0.36 -11.16
CA PHE A 76 -0.71 0.67 -10.67
C PHE A 76 0.33 0.63 -11.79
N ASP A 77 1.06 1.72 -11.99
CA ASP A 77 2.26 1.73 -12.83
C ASP A 77 3.45 1.10 -12.10
N LYS A 78 3.67 1.50 -10.83
CA LYS A 78 4.73 0.98 -9.97
C LYS A 78 4.32 0.96 -8.51
N VAL A 79 4.77 -0.04 -7.77
CA VAL A 79 4.64 -0.12 -6.31
C VAL A 79 6.01 -0.32 -5.69
N ALA A 80 6.42 0.58 -4.82
CA ALA A 80 7.66 0.53 -4.08
C ALA A 80 7.37 0.29 -2.60
N ILE A 81 8.02 -0.70 -1.99
CA ILE A 81 7.92 -0.99 -0.56
C ILE A 81 9.30 -0.78 0.06
N VAL A 82 9.38 0.08 1.08
CA VAL A 82 10.63 0.47 1.75
C VAL A 82 10.54 0.13 3.23
N GLY A 83 11.61 -0.44 3.79
CA GLY A 83 11.69 -0.76 5.22
C GLY A 83 10.95 -2.04 5.64
N ALA A 84 10.41 -2.80 4.67
CA ALA A 84 9.69 -4.02 4.94
C ALA A 84 10.56 -5.11 5.61
N PRO A 85 10.02 -5.86 6.58
CA PRO A 85 10.63 -7.08 7.08
C PRO A 85 10.99 -8.06 5.96
N THR A 86 12.02 -8.88 6.19
CA THR A 86 12.52 -9.83 5.17
C THR A 86 11.42 -10.78 4.65
N TRP A 87 10.48 -11.22 5.50
CA TRP A 87 9.38 -12.11 5.10
C TRP A 87 8.44 -11.46 4.08
N GLU A 88 8.23 -10.15 4.21
CA GLU A 88 7.36 -9.38 3.33
C GLU A 88 7.98 -9.18 1.95
N ARG A 89 9.31 -9.02 1.91
CA ARG A 89 10.06 -9.03 0.66
C ARG A 89 9.87 -10.34 -0.13
N TRP A 90 9.71 -11.47 0.55
CA TRP A 90 9.40 -12.74 -0.11
C TRP A 90 7.97 -12.79 -0.64
N CYS A 91 6.98 -12.29 0.12
CA CYS A 91 5.60 -12.16 -0.34
C CYS A 91 5.49 -11.29 -1.60
N ALA A 92 6.14 -10.11 -1.61
CA ALA A 92 6.14 -9.21 -2.76
C ALA A 92 6.75 -9.86 -4.01
N LYS A 93 7.84 -10.63 -3.85
CA LYS A 93 8.45 -11.37 -4.97
C LYS A 93 7.52 -12.45 -5.54
N LEU A 94 6.77 -13.15 -4.68
CA LEU A 94 5.80 -14.17 -5.12
C LEU A 94 4.62 -13.54 -5.87
N ALA A 95 4.10 -12.40 -5.40
CA ALA A 95 3.02 -11.68 -6.06
C ALA A 95 3.38 -11.23 -7.49
N ASN A 96 4.67 -10.93 -7.74
CA ASN A 96 5.15 -10.57 -9.08
C ASN A 96 5.31 -11.76 -10.03
N LEU A 97 5.27 -13.00 -9.51
CA LEU A 97 5.36 -14.23 -10.31
C LEU A 97 3.99 -14.78 -10.75
N LEU A 98 2.91 -14.32 -10.09
CA LEU A 98 1.51 -14.56 -10.45
C LEU A 98 0.98 -13.43 -11.32
#